data_AF-I1P7Q9-F1
#
_entry.id   AF-I1P7Q9-F1
#
_cell.length_a   1.000
_cell.length_b   1.000
_cell.length_c   1.000
_cell.angle_alpha   90.00
_cell.angle_beta   90.00
_cell.angle_gamma   90.00
#
_symmetry.space_group_name_H-M   'P 1'
#
loop_
_entity.id
_entity.type
_entity.pdbx_description
1 polymer ?
#
loop_
_entity_poly.entity_id
_entity_poly.type
_entity_poly.pdbx_seq_one_letter_code
_entity_poly.pdbx_strand_id
1 'polypeptide(L)'
;SELRHQESGTIPVVIALLVRLSKERNTNEDRLSSLPDEILILILDKLDARTTITTTILSKRWLNLPRRSHTCYDFAVDDLLPPRYHRLKRLWMEAKAAYEAEKSPYVTTNRDAVNLSDFYAMKDKMDQWTRRIRPLTAALERYERWAMRHYVKRVDAFLLPPDGVHRTIQKLRLQTFGRKWNQFIQRWVTAAIARWGVEDFELNVEGRCIAYDFKILDGCQNLQLKRLVLFNCPPLGSFNSLTFQRLTRLSLCKTSYFGLANRILTHCVHLLDFSIRYCPGYWAGGLRINVPTSRLKNLLVDNCKFGENLSAFTALS
;
A
#
# COMPACT_ATOMS: atom_id res chain seq x y z
N SER A 1 -26.12 -13.73 7.58
CA SER A 1 -24.63 -13.80 7.61
C SER A 1 -24.05 -12.53 6.96
N GLU A 2 -24.25 -11.32 7.48
CA GLU A 2 -24.01 -10.87 8.87
C GLU A 2 -22.68 -11.39 9.42
N LEU A 3 -21.82 -10.47 9.87
CA LEU A 3 -20.49 -10.65 10.50
C LEU A 3 -19.22 -10.27 9.70
N ARG A 4 -19.26 -9.37 8.70
CA ARG A 4 -18.01 -8.76 8.15
C ARG A 4 -18.07 -7.25 7.87
N HIS A 5 -18.83 -6.47 8.64
CA HIS A 5 -18.83 -5.00 8.50
C HIS A 5 -18.57 -4.20 9.79
N GLN A 6 -18.11 -4.81 10.87
CA GLN A 6 -18.15 -4.17 12.19
C GLN A 6 -16.85 -3.57 12.75
N GLU A 7 -15.70 -3.69 12.08
CA GLU A 7 -14.44 -3.12 12.64
C GLU A 7 -13.94 -1.83 11.94
N SER A 8 -14.48 -1.47 10.77
CA SER A 8 -14.15 -0.18 10.11
C SER A 8 -15.07 0.98 10.53
N GLY A 9 -16.19 0.68 11.18
CA GLY A 9 -17.14 1.69 11.64
C GLY A 9 -16.69 2.42 12.90
N THR A 10 -15.89 1.77 13.75
CA THR A 10 -15.64 2.27 15.11
C THR A 10 -14.70 3.47 15.14
N ILE A 11 -13.68 3.54 14.26
CA ILE A 11 -12.71 4.64 14.27
C ILE A 11 -13.31 5.95 13.73
N PRO A 12 -14.01 5.97 12.58
CA PRO A 12 -14.69 7.18 12.11
C PRO A 12 -15.83 7.60 13.03
N VAL A 13 -16.54 6.64 13.64
CA VAL A 13 -17.63 6.92 14.59
C VAL A 13 -17.08 7.50 15.89
N VAL A 14 -15.96 7.00 16.42
CA VAL A 14 -15.31 7.57 17.62
C VAL A 14 -14.76 8.96 17.33
N ILE A 15 -14.10 9.20 16.19
CA ILE A 15 -13.62 10.53 15.80
C ILE A 15 -14.81 11.49 15.57
N ALA A 16 -15.88 11.04 14.91
CA ALA A 16 -17.09 11.84 14.70
C ALA A 16 -17.85 12.08 16.01
N LEU A 17 -17.86 11.14 16.96
CA LEU A 17 -18.42 11.32 18.31
C LEU A 17 -17.56 12.30 19.11
N LEU A 18 -16.23 12.23 19.04
CA LEU A 18 -15.33 13.17 19.72
C LEU A 18 -15.48 14.58 19.18
N VAL A 19 -15.60 14.74 17.86
CA VAL A 19 -15.86 16.03 17.20
C VAL A 19 -17.28 16.54 17.48
N ARG A 20 -18.29 15.66 17.56
CA ARG A 20 -19.67 16.04 17.93
C ARG A 20 -19.78 16.40 19.42
N LEU A 21 -19.12 15.68 20.32
CA LEU A 21 -19.07 15.99 21.75
C LEU A 21 -18.34 17.32 22.02
N SER A 22 -17.36 17.68 21.19
CA SER A 22 -16.71 19.00 21.24
C SER A 22 -17.62 20.13 20.71
N LYS A 23 -18.63 19.82 19.89
CA LYS A 23 -19.47 20.82 19.21
C LYS A 23 -20.84 21.00 19.88
N GLU A 24 -21.30 20.03 20.65
CA GLU A 24 -22.51 20.11 21.46
C GLU A 24 -22.17 20.34 22.94
N ARG A 25 -22.29 21.61 23.37
CA ARG A 25 -22.80 22.12 24.68
C ARG A 25 -21.88 23.14 25.36
N ASN A 26 -22.47 24.32 25.57
CA ASN A 26 -22.05 25.37 26.51
C ASN A 26 -22.16 24.89 27.97
N THR A 27 -21.36 23.90 28.37
CA THR A 27 -21.16 23.57 29.78
C THR A 27 -19.66 23.40 30.00
N ASN A 28 -19.12 24.25 30.87
CA ASN A 28 -17.71 24.57 31.09
C ASN A 28 -16.86 23.43 31.69
N GLU A 29 -17.27 22.17 31.50
CA GLU A 29 -16.61 20.99 32.06
C GLU A 29 -15.89 20.22 30.96
N ASP A 30 -14.56 20.25 30.99
CA ASP A 30 -13.69 19.47 30.11
C ASP A 30 -13.72 17.97 30.50
N ARG A 31 -14.83 17.30 30.16
CA ARG A 31 -15.09 15.89 30.42
C ARG A 31 -14.16 14.94 29.66
N LEU A 32 -13.48 15.44 28.64
CA LEU A 32 -12.46 14.69 27.91
C LEU A 32 -11.18 14.66 28.74
N SER A 33 -10.77 15.79 29.31
CA SER A 33 -9.66 15.83 30.28
C SER A 33 -9.94 15.16 31.62
N SER A 34 -11.16 14.72 31.92
CA SER A 34 -11.47 13.96 33.14
C SER A 34 -11.30 12.44 33.00
N LEU A 35 -11.06 11.92 31.78
CA LEU A 35 -10.78 10.51 31.55
C LEU A 35 -9.48 10.05 32.25
N PRO A 36 -9.33 8.75 32.59
CA PRO A 36 -8.08 8.19 33.08
C PRO A 36 -6.94 8.34 32.06
N ASP A 37 -5.70 8.46 32.55
CA ASP A 37 -4.51 8.68 31.73
C ASP A 37 -4.33 7.58 30.68
N GLU A 38 -4.65 6.33 31.00
CA GLU A 38 -4.56 5.18 30.09
C GLU A 38 -5.48 5.33 28.88
N ILE A 39 -6.68 5.88 29.09
CA ILE A 39 -7.66 6.11 28.02
C ILE A 39 -7.23 7.30 27.16
N LEU A 40 -6.70 8.35 27.79
CA LEU A 40 -6.15 9.51 27.08
C LEU A 40 -4.95 9.14 26.20
N ILE A 41 -4.05 8.29 26.73
CA ILE A 41 -2.93 7.73 25.97
C ILE A 41 -3.44 6.90 24.80
N LEU A 42 -4.45 6.04 24.99
CA LEU A 42 -5.06 5.27 23.90
C LEU A 42 -5.68 6.16 22.82
N ILE A 43 -6.28 7.29 23.18
CA ILE A 43 -6.83 8.26 22.22
C ILE A 43 -5.69 8.92 21.44
N LEU A 44 -4.68 9.46 22.13
CA LEU A 44 -3.50 10.08 21.52
C LEU A 44 -2.74 9.11 20.60
N ASP A 45 -2.70 7.83 20.97
CA ASP A 45 -2.09 6.74 20.20
C ASP A 45 -2.80 6.41 18.89
N LYS A 46 -4.06 6.85 18.73
CA LYS A 46 -4.87 6.63 17.51
C LYS A 46 -4.85 7.83 16.57
N LEU A 47 -4.29 8.96 17.01
CA LEU A 47 -4.18 10.19 16.24
C LEU A 47 -2.85 10.24 15.47
N ASP A 48 -2.85 10.85 14.29
CA ASP A 48 -1.63 11.14 13.55
C ASP A 48 -0.86 12.30 14.20
N ALA A 49 0.46 12.37 13.96
CA ALA A 49 1.34 13.31 14.65
C ALA A 49 0.84 14.78 14.62
N ARG A 50 0.21 15.21 13.52
CA ARG A 50 -0.32 16.57 13.39
C ARG A 50 -1.53 16.79 14.28
N THR A 51 -2.49 15.88 14.26
CA THR A 51 -3.71 15.98 15.08
C THR A 51 -3.37 15.82 16.56
N THR A 52 -2.45 14.90 16.91
CA THR A 52 -1.94 14.72 18.27
C THR A 52 -1.40 16.03 18.85
N ILE A 53 -0.56 16.76 18.11
CA ILE A 53 -0.02 18.06 18.55
C ILE A 53 -1.15 19.04 18.81
N THR A 54 -2.14 19.15 17.91
CA THR A 54 -3.27 20.08 18.09
C THR A 54 -4.16 19.69 19.27
N THR A 55 -4.41 18.41 19.49
CA THR A 55 -5.22 17.93 20.61
C THR A 55 -4.51 18.09 21.95
N THR A 56 -3.18 17.96 22.01
CA THR A 56 -2.43 18.17 23.25
C THR A 56 -2.41 19.62 23.73
N ILE A 57 -2.76 20.59 22.87
CA ILE A 57 -2.86 22.01 23.23
C ILE A 57 -4.18 22.30 23.98
N LEU A 58 -5.19 21.44 23.85
CA LEU A 58 -6.50 21.63 24.47
C LEU A 58 -6.45 21.51 26.01
N SER A 59 -5.46 20.81 26.56
CA SER A 59 -5.32 20.67 28.02
C SER A 59 -3.88 20.35 28.43
N LYS A 60 -3.39 21.02 29.48
CA LYS A 60 -2.04 20.83 30.04
C LYS A 60 -1.78 19.39 30.49
N ARG A 61 -2.84 18.65 30.88
CA ARG A 61 -2.74 17.25 31.30
C ARG A 61 -2.30 16.36 30.15
N TRP A 62 -2.88 16.55 28.96
CA TRP A 62 -2.58 15.75 27.77
C TRP A 62 -1.14 15.94 27.27
N LEU A 63 -0.57 17.13 27.52
CA LEU A 63 0.82 17.43 27.20
C LEU A 63 1.81 16.54 27.99
N ASN A 64 1.48 16.26 29.26
CA ASN A 64 2.34 15.59 30.23
C ASN A 64 2.18 14.07 30.27
N LEU A 65 1.23 13.51 29.52
CA LEU A 65 1.05 12.06 29.45
C LEU A 65 2.24 11.40 28.75
N PRO A 66 2.74 10.25 29.26
CA PRO A 66 3.75 9.47 28.56
C PRO A 66 3.16 8.97 27.25
N ARG A 67 3.64 9.56 26.16
CA ARG A 67 3.23 9.17 24.82
C ARG A 67 3.97 7.90 24.47
N ARG A 68 3.27 6.88 23.99
CA ARG A 68 3.91 6.07 22.95
C ARG A 68 4.05 7.05 21.80
N SER A 69 5.24 7.58 21.60
CA SER A 69 5.50 8.46 20.47
C SER A 69 5.30 7.63 19.22
N HIS A 70 4.06 7.55 18.73
CA HIS A 70 3.75 6.99 17.42
C HIS A 70 4.41 7.92 16.43
N THR A 71 5.67 7.64 16.13
CA THR A 71 6.44 8.26 15.07
C THR A 71 5.96 7.64 13.76
N CYS A 72 4.69 7.94 13.48
CA CYS A 72 3.96 7.52 12.30
C CYS A 72 4.06 8.64 11.27
N TYR A 73 4.71 8.35 10.14
CA TYR A 73 4.84 9.29 9.04
C TYR A 73 4.18 8.74 7.80
N ASP A 74 3.36 9.56 7.15
CA ASP A 74 2.75 9.25 5.86
C ASP A 74 3.21 10.28 4.84
N PHE A 75 3.85 9.79 3.77
CA PHE A 75 4.23 10.59 2.62
C PHE A 75 3.46 10.06 1.42
N ALA A 76 2.50 10.86 0.93
CA ALA A 76 1.80 10.55 -0.30
C ALA A 76 2.19 11.52 -1.42
N VAL A 77 2.60 10.98 -2.57
CA VAL A 77 2.83 11.80 -3.77
C VAL A 77 1.54 12.47 -4.23
N ASP A 78 0.39 11.88 -3.94
CA ASP A 78 -0.93 12.45 -4.22
C ASP A 78 -1.14 13.81 -3.53
N ASP A 79 -0.56 14.04 -2.34
CA ASP A 79 -0.66 15.33 -1.63
C ASP A 79 -0.02 16.48 -2.42
N LEU A 80 0.87 16.16 -3.35
CA LEU A 80 1.54 17.14 -4.20
C LEU A 80 0.77 17.35 -5.50
N LEU A 81 -0.16 16.47 -5.87
CA LEU A 81 -0.81 16.53 -7.17
C LEU A 81 -1.99 17.52 -7.14
N PRO A 82 -2.10 18.43 -8.14
CA PRO A 82 -3.20 19.38 -8.17
C PRO A 82 -4.51 18.69 -8.55
N PRO A 83 -5.70 19.22 -8.18
CA PRO A 83 -7.00 18.65 -8.55
C PRO A 83 -7.21 18.43 -10.06
N ARG A 84 -6.52 19.21 -10.91
CA ARG A 84 -6.53 19.01 -12.36
C ARG A 84 -5.89 17.68 -12.79
N TYR A 85 -4.88 17.20 -12.09
CA TYR A 85 -4.27 15.89 -12.35
C TYR A 85 -5.29 14.77 -12.17
N HIS A 86 -6.03 14.74 -11.06
CA HIS A 86 -7.01 13.68 -10.81
C HIS A 86 -8.15 13.67 -11.83
N ARG A 87 -8.60 14.86 -12.27
CA ARG A 87 -9.58 14.98 -13.36
C ARG A 87 -9.03 14.38 -14.66
N LEU A 88 -7.80 14.73 -15.02
CA LEU A 88 -7.15 14.22 -16.22
C LEU A 88 -6.90 12.71 -16.16
N LYS A 89 -6.48 12.20 -14.99
CA LYS A 89 -6.25 10.78 -14.73
C LYS A 89 -7.54 9.99 -14.87
N ARG A 90 -8.66 10.53 -14.39
CA ARG A 90 -9.99 9.92 -14.55
C ARG A 90 -10.37 9.78 -16.02
N LEU A 91 -10.27 10.86 -16.80
CA LEU A 91 -10.54 10.83 -18.24
C LEU A 91 -9.64 9.82 -18.98
N TRP A 92 -8.37 9.77 -18.60
CA TRP A 92 -7.43 8.77 -19.14
C TRP A 92 -7.83 7.34 -18.78
N MET A 93 -8.27 7.08 -17.54
CA MET A 93 -8.73 5.77 -17.09
C MET A 93 -10.02 5.34 -17.80
N GLU A 94 -10.98 6.25 -17.97
CA GLU A 94 -12.24 6.02 -18.71
C GLU A 94 -11.95 5.69 -20.18
N ALA A 95 -11.10 6.48 -20.84
CA ALA A 95 -10.71 6.24 -22.23
C ALA A 95 -9.90 4.94 -22.40
N LYS A 96 -9.10 4.54 -21.40
CA LYS A 96 -8.41 3.25 -21.40
C LYS A 96 -9.41 2.10 -21.19
N ALA A 97 -10.36 2.23 -20.28
CA ALA A 97 -11.37 1.21 -20.02
C ALA A 97 -12.28 0.98 -21.24
N ALA A 98 -12.69 2.05 -21.94
CA ALA A 98 -13.46 1.96 -23.18
C ALA A 98 -12.70 1.18 -24.26
N TYR A 99 -11.40 1.45 -24.42
CA TYR A 99 -10.56 0.71 -25.36
C TYR A 99 -10.41 -0.78 -25.00
N GLU A 100 -10.18 -1.11 -23.73
CA GLU A 100 -10.09 -2.53 -23.31
C GLU A 100 -11.43 -3.26 -23.50
N ALA A 101 -12.57 -2.59 -23.27
CA ALA A 101 -13.90 -3.13 -23.52
C ALA A 101 -14.15 -3.39 -25.02
N GLU A 102 -13.73 -2.46 -25.89
CA GLU A 102 -13.83 -2.64 -27.35
C GLU A 102 -12.87 -3.71 -27.89
N LYS A 103 -11.72 -3.90 -27.23
CA LYS A 103 -10.72 -4.92 -27.60
C LYS A 103 -11.15 -6.33 -27.18
N SER A 104 -11.89 -6.47 -26.08
CA SER A 104 -12.27 -7.75 -25.47
C SER A 104 -12.91 -8.77 -26.45
N PRO A 105 -13.86 -8.39 -27.34
CA PRO A 105 -14.53 -9.34 -28.23
C PRO A 105 -13.59 -10.02 -29.23
N TYR A 106 -12.59 -9.29 -29.73
CA TYR A 106 -11.63 -9.76 -30.75
C TYR A 106 -10.60 -10.74 -30.19
N VAL A 107 -10.34 -10.71 -28.88
CA VAL A 107 -9.39 -11.63 -28.22
C VAL A 107 -10.05 -12.98 -27.94
N THR A 108 -11.38 -13.00 -27.77
CA THR A 108 -12.18 -14.21 -27.48
C THR A 108 -12.64 -14.98 -28.72
N THR A 109 -12.83 -14.32 -29.87
CA THR A 109 -13.18 -14.99 -31.13
C THR A 109 -11.91 -15.49 -31.83
N ASN A 110 -11.61 -16.78 -31.65
CA ASN A 110 -10.73 -17.65 -32.45
C ASN A 110 -9.58 -17.02 -33.28
N ARG A 111 -8.37 -17.53 -33.02
CA ARG A 111 -7.12 -17.31 -33.78
C ARG A 111 -7.17 -17.73 -35.27
N ASP A 112 -8.25 -18.32 -35.74
CA ASP A 112 -8.25 -19.12 -36.98
C ASP A 112 -8.93 -18.47 -38.19
N ALA A 113 -9.47 -17.24 -38.08
CA ALA A 113 -9.88 -16.46 -39.26
C ALA A 113 -10.10 -14.97 -38.91
N VAL A 114 -9.04 -14.19 -38.69
CA VAL A 114 -9.19 -12.73 -38.67
C VAL A 114 -9.25 -12.26 -40.13
N ASN A 115 -10.41 -11.79 -40.59
CA ASN A 115 -10.55 -11.18 -41.92
C ASN A 115 -9.64 -9.94 -41.98
N LEU A 116 -8.92 -9.77 -43.10
CA LEU A 116 -8.00 -8.65 -43.32
C LEU A 116 -8.68 -7.28 -43.06
N SER A 117 -9.97 -7.16 -43.38
CA SER A 117 -10.76 -5.95 -43.11
C SER A 117 -10.91 -5.65 -41.61
N ASP A 118 -11.13 -6.67 -40.78
CA ASP A 118 -11.25 -6.52 -39.32
C ASP A 118 -9.92 -6.09 -38.68
N PHE A 119 -8.80 -6.59 -39.22
CA PHE A 119 -7.46 -6.17 -38.79
C PHE A 119 -7.22 -4.67 -39.04
N TYR A 120 -7.56 -4.17 -40.23
CA TYR A 120 -7.40 -2.74 -40.55
C TYR A 120 -8.38 -1.86 -39.75
N ALA A 121 -9.62 -2.29 -39.55
CA ALA A 121 -10.58 -1.57 -38.70
C ALA A 121 -10.09 -1.47 -37.24
N MET A 122 -9.48 -2.53 -36.70
CA MET A 122 -8.87 -2.52 -35.37
C MET A 122 -7.64 -1.61 -35.30
N LYS A 123 -6.83 -1.59 -36.37
CA LYS A 123 -5.67 -0.69 -36.47
C LYS A 123 -6.10 0.78 -36.49
N ASP A 124 -7.13 1.13 -37.25
CA ASP A 124 -7.66 2.51 -37.30
C ASP A 124 -8.20 2.96 -35.94
N LYS A 125 -8.92 2.08 -35.24
CA LYS A 125 -9.36 2.32 -33.85
C LYS A 125 -8.18 2.51 -32.90
N MET A 126 -7.14 1.68 -33.01
CA MET A 126 -5.90 1.82 -32.23
C MET A 126 -5.21 3.15 -32.50
N ASP A 127 -5.15 3.59 -33.75
CA ASP A 127 -4.57 4.88 -34.14
C ASP A 127 -5.41 6.04 -33.60
N GLN A 128 -6.74 5.97 -33.69
CA GLN A 128 -7.64 6.97 -33.13
C GLN A 128 -7.51 7.07 -31.60
N TRP A 129 -7.45 5.92 -30.91
CA TRP A 129 -7.21 5.86 -29.48
C TRP A 129 -5.86 6.47 -29.11
N THR A 130 -4.81 6.12 -29.85
CA THR A 130 -3.46 6.67 -29.65
C THR A 130 -3.44 8.19 -29.78
N ARG A 131 -4.14 8.76 -30.77
CA ARG A 131 -4.27 10.23 -30.94
C ARG A 131 -4.95 10.89 -29.75
N ARG A 132 -5.98 10.26 -29.17
CA ARG A 132 -6.70 10.80 -27.99
C ARG A 132 -5.89 10.67 -26.69
N ILE A 133 -5.22 9.54 -26.47
CA ILE A 133 -4.53 9.24 -25.21
C ILE A 133 -3.16 9.88 -25.10
N ARG A 134 -2.43 10.03 -26.21
CA ARG A 134 -1.07 10.60 -26.22
C ARG A 134 -0.97 11.97 -25.53
N PRO A 135 -1.82 12.98 -25.83
CA PRO A 135 -1.73 14.28 -25.14
C PRO A 135 -2.08 14.18 -23.65
N LEU A 136 -3.08 13.37 -23.28
CA LEU A 136 -3.45 13.14 -21.88
C LEU A 136 -2.28 12.53 -21.10
N THR A 137 -1.63 11.52 -21.69
CA THR A 137 -0.48 10.83 -21.10
C THR A 137 0.69 11.81 -20.92
N ALA A 138 1.02 12.61 -21.94
CA ALA A 138 2.10 13.59 -21.86
C ALA A 138 1.85 14.65 -20.76
N ALA A 139 0.60 15.09 -20.61
CA ALA A 139 0.21 16.04 -19.56
C ALA A 139 0.27 15.41 -18.16
N LEU A 140 -0.23 14.18 -17.98
CA LEU A 140 -0.10 13.42 -16.73
C LEU A 140 1.37 13.24 -16.34
N GLU A 141 2.23 12.82 -17.27
CA GLU A 141 3.66 12.64 -17.02
C GLU A 141 4.37 13.94 -16.62
N ARG A 142 3.88 15.11 -17.06
CA ARG A 142 4.42 16.41 -16.63
C ARG A 142 4.10 16.68 -15.16
N TYR A 143 2.87 16.43 -14.73
CA TYR A 143 2.46 16.56 -13.33
C TYR A 143 3.20 15.56 -12.45
N GLU A 144 3.28 14.29 -12.87
CA GLU A 144 3.98 13.24 -12.12
C GLU A 144 5.46 13.55 -11.94
N ARG A 145 6.14 14.03 -13.00
CA ARG A 145 7.55 14.46 -12.89
C ARG A 145 7.73 15.63 -11.94
N TRP A 146 6.82 16.61 -11.98
CA TRP A 146 6.88 17.75 -11.08
C TRP A 146 6.69 17.31 -9.62
N ALA A 147 5.62 16.54 -9.34
CA ALA A 147 5.32 16.05 -8.01
C ALA A 147 6.47 15.19 -7.46
N MET A 148 7.02 14.29 -8.28
CA MET A 148 8.13 13.43 -7.87
C MET A 148 9.40 14.20 -7.53
N ARG A 149 9.73 15.30 -8.22
CA ARG A 149 10.90 16.11 -7.84
C ARG A 149 10.76 16.69 -6.43
N HIS A 150 9.58 17.18 -6.08
CA HIS A 150 9.30 17.69 -4.73
C HIS A 150 9.21 16.55 -3.71
N TYR A 151 8.58 15.44 -4.08
CA TYR A 151 8.46 14.24 -3.24
C TYR A 151 9.83 13.68 -2.86
N VAL A 152 10.72 13.50 -3.84
CA VAL A 152 12.09 13.02 -3.62
C VAL A 152 12.83 13.94 -2.68
N LYS A 153 12.80 15.25 -2.91
CA LYS A 153 13.46 16.22 -2.02
C LYS A 153 12.93 16.11 -0.57
N ARG A 154 11.62 15.94 -0.40
CA ARG A 154 10.99 15.82 0.91
C ARG A 154 11.35 14.50 1.61
N VAL A 155 11.30 13.39 0.91
CA VAL A 155 11.60 12.06 1.47
C VAL A 155 13.10 11.90 1.73
N ASP A 156 13.97 12.37 0.83
CA ASP A 156 15.42 12.33 1.02
C ASP A 156 15.83 13.17 2.23
N ALA A 157 15.30 14.39 2.37
CA ALA A 157 15.59 15.23 3.54
C ALA A 157 15.16 14.58 4.87
N PHE A 158 14.15 13.70 4.83
CA PHE A 158 13.63 13.00 6.00
C PHE A 158 14.37 11.69 6.30
N LEU A 159 14.53 10.82 5.29
CA LEU A 159 15.11 9.47 5.45
C LEU A 159 16.63 9.43 5.30
N LEU A 160 17.23 10.40 4.61
CA LEU A 160 18.65 10.45 4.30
C LEU A 160 19.31 11.76 4.80
N PRO A 161 19.09 12.17 6.07
CA PRO A 161 19.80 13.32 6.63
C PRO A 161 21.29 13.01 6.83
N PRO A 162 22.13 14.05 6.99
CA PRO A 162 23.52 13.88 7.40
C PRO A 162 23.65 13.04 8.68
N ASP A 163 24.80 12.41 8.86
CA ASP A 163 25.07 11.57 10.02
C ASP A 163 25.07 12.38 11.33
N GLY A 164 24.62 11.75 12.42
CA GLY A 164 24.41 12.39 13.73
C GLY A 164 22.96 12.78 14.03
N VAL A 165 22.04 12.67 13.06
CA VAL A 165 20.60 12.86 13.30
C VAL A 165 19.98 11.56 13.82
N HIS A 166 19.56 11.56 15.08
CA HIS A 166 18.79 10.45 15.67
C HIS A 166 17.29 10.75 15.61
N ARG A 167 16.53 9.78 15.08
CA ARG A 167 15.07 9.78 15.05
C ARG A 167 14.60 8.36 15.27
N THR A 168 13.47 8.21 15.95
CA THR A 168 12.75 6.94 16.01
C THR A 168 11.60 7.00 15.01
N ILE A 169 11.41 5.94 14.22
CA ILE A 169 10.28 5.83 13.29
C ILE A 169 9.64 4.48 13.54
N GLN A 170 8.43 4.47 14.10
CA GLN A 170 7.72 3.23 14.37
C GLN A 170 6.94 2.79 13.13
N LYS A 171 6.24 3.74 12.49
CA LYS A 171 5.41 3.48 11.32
C LYS A 171 5.75 4.43 10.19
N LEU A 172 5.93 3.91 8.99
CA LEU A 172 6.20 4.71 7.81
C LEU A 172 5.38 4.21 6.63
N ARG A 173 4.62 5.12 6.03
CA ARG A 173 3.91 4.91 4.78
C ARG A 173 4.50 5.80 3.69
N LEU A 174 4.86 5.19 2.56
CA LEU A 174 5.33 5.86 1.37
C LEU A 174 4.41 5.51 0.19
N GLN A 175 3.74 6.50 -0.38
CA GLN A 175 2.98 6.37 -1.62
C GLN A 175 3.65 7.17 -2.74
N THR A 176 4.06 6.48 -3.81
CA THR A 176 4.95 7.03 -4.85
C THR A 176 4.67 6.45 -6.25
N PHE A 177 5.36 6.93 -7.27
CA PHE A 177 5.31 6.40 -8.64
C PHE A 177 6.51 5.47 -8.93
N GLY A 178 6.30 4.39 -9.69
CA GLY A 178 7.33 3.36 -9.95
C GLY A 178 8.35 3.69 -11.05
N ARG A 179 8.01 3.33 -12.30
CA ARG A 179 8.92 3.07 -13.44
C ARG A 179 10.17 3.96 -13.57
N LYS A 180 10.04 5.27 -13.40
CA LYS A 180 11.14 6.24 -13.62
C LYS A 180 11.95 6.55 -12.34
N TRP A 181 11.55 6.02 -11.18
CA TRP A 181 12.02 6.46 -9.86
C TRP A 181 12.50 5.31 -8.97
N ASN A 182 12.66 4.10 -9.52
CA ASN A 182 13.00 2.91 -8.75
C ASN A 182 14.30 3.04 -7.93
N GLN A 183 15.30 3.77 -8.45
CA GLN A 183 16.55 4.04 -7.71
C GLN A 183 16.29 4.74 -6.37
N PHE A 184 15.28 5.62 -6.31
CA PHE A 184 14.91 6.31 -5.08
C PHE A 184 14.12 5.39 -4.16
N ILE A 185 13.17 4.64 -4.71
CA ILE A 185 12.38 3.65 -3.94
C ILE A 185 13.32 2.66 -3.24
N GLN A 186 14.30 2.12 -3.94
CA GLN A 186 15.27 1.19 -3.36
C GLN A 186 16.01 1.81 -2.17
N ARG A 187 16.53 3.04 -2.36
CA ARG A 187 17.22 3.78 -1.28
C ARG A 187 16.31 4.08 -0.09
N TRP A 188 15.06 4.45 -0.33
CA TRP A 188 14.09 4.75 0.73
C TRP A 188 13.70 3.52 1.53
N VAL A 189 13.46 2.38 0.87
CA VAL A 189 13.16 1.11 1.55
C VAL A 189 14.34 0.69 2.42
N THR A 190 15.56 0.74 1.88
CA THR A 190 16.77 0.42 2.64
C THR A 190 16.94 1.37 3.82
N ALA A 191 16.81 2.68 3.62
CA ALA A 191 16.93 3.64 4.71
C ALA A 191 15.86 3.43 5.80
N ALA A 192 14.59 3.27 5.41
CA ALA A 192 13.49 3.02 6.34
C ALA A 192 13.75 1.77 7.21
N ILE A 193 14.08 0.65 6.58
CA ILE A 193 14.17 -0.63 7.29
C ILE A 193 15.52 -0.79 8.00
N ALA A 194 16.63 -0.50 7.31
CA ALA A 194 17.96 -0.76 7.85
C ALA A 194 18.51 0.37 8.72
N ARG A 195 18.33 1.64 8.32
CA ARG A 195 18.87 2.80 9.06
C ARG A 195 17.94 3.18 10.22
N TRP A 196 16.62 3.26 9.95
CA TRP A 196 15.66 3.73 10.94
C TRP A 196 14.95 2.63 11.74
N GLY A 197 15.06 1.37 11.31
CA GLY A 197 14.51 0.23 12.05
C GLY A 197 12.99 0.27 12.23
N VAL A 198 12.26 0.65 11.18
CA VAL A 198 10.79 0.76 11.26
C VAL A 198 10.13 -0.58 11.60
N GLU A 199 9.11 -0.55 12.46
CA GLU A 199 8.34 -1.75 12.83
C GLU A 199 7.17 -2.02 11.87
N ASP A 200 6.56 -0.95 11.36
CA ASP A 200 5.43 -1.00 10.43
C ASP A 200 5.76 -0.19 9.16
N PHE A 201 5.94 -0.89 8.04
CA PHE A 201 6.27 -0.26 6.76
C PHE A 201 5.21 -0.55 5.70
N GLU A 202 4.73 0.51 5.06
CA GLU A 202 3.81 0.44 3.93
C GLU A 202 4.40 1.16 2.73
N LEU A 203 4.55 0.44 1.62
CA LEU A 203 4.98 0.98 0.35
C LEU A 203 3.87 0.79 -0.69
N ASN A 204 3.35 1.90 -1.21
CA ASN A 204 2.38 1.93 -2.28
C ASN A 204 2.98 2.54 -3.54
N VAL A 205 3.20 1.72 -4.57
CA VAL A 205 3.77 2.17 -5.83
C VAL A 205 2.69 2.21 -6.91
N GLU A 206 2.43 3.39 -7.44
CA GLU A 206 1.55 3.59 -8.59
C GLU A 206 2.29 3.38 -9.92
N GLY A 207 1.61 2.75 -10.88
CA GLY A 207 2.18 2.41 -12.18
C GLY A 207 3.15 1.22 -12.11
N ARG A 208 3.87 0.92 -13.20
CA ARG A 208 4.76 -0.26 -13.21
C ARG A 208 5.92 -0.07 -12.22
N CYS A 209 6.10 -0.97 -11.24
CA CYS A 209 7.25 -1.00 -10.35
C CYS A 209 8.24 -2.09 -10.75
N ILE A 210 9.54 -1.86 -10.53
CA ILE A 210 10.55 -2.93 -10.58
C ILE A 210 10.58 -3.66 -9.23
N ALA A 211 10.92 -4.94 -9.24
CA ALA A 211 11.02 -5.72 -8.02
C ALA A 211 12.13 -5.19 -7.08
N TYR A 212 11.90 -5.26 -5.76
CA TYR A 212 12.89 -4.89 -4.74
C TYR A 212 13.58 -6.14 -4.18
N ASP A 213 14.91 -6.15 -4.13
CA ASP A 213 15.67 -7.25 -3.53
C ASP A 213 15.86 -7.04 -2.03
N PHE A 214 15.11 -7.80 -1.23
CA PHE A 214 15.18 -7.75 0.22
C PHE A 214 16.44 -8.42 0.80
N LYS A 215 17.23 -9.17 0.03
CA LYS A 215 18.51 -9.71 0.52
C LYS A 215 19.51 -8.64 0.92
N ILE A 216 19.41 -7.46 0.30
CA ILE A 216 20.27 -6.32 0.63
C ILE A 216 20.16 -5.96 2.13
N LEU A 217 19.06 -6.34 2.79
CA LEU A 217 18.81 -6.08 4.20
C LEU A 217 19.37 -7.15 5.15
N ASP A 218 19.83 -8.31 4.67
CA ASP A 218 20.23 -9.45 5.53
C ASP A 218 21.49 -9.17 6.35
N GLY A 219 22.29 -8.17 5.98
CA GLY A 219 23.45 -7.71 6.76
C GLY A 219 23.14 -6.63 7.80
N CYS A 220 21.89 -6.18 7.90
CA CYS A 220 21.53 -5.04 8.74
C CYS A 220 21.22 -5.47 10.17
N GLN A 221 21.82 -4.77 11.15
CA GLN A 221 21.68 -5.11 12.56
C GLN A 221 20.34 -4.64 13.17
N ASN A 222 19.71 -3.60 12.62
CA ASN A 222 18.53 -2.95 13.20
C ASN A 222 17.19 -3.37 12.54
N LEU A 223 17.02 -4.65 12.23
CA LEU A 223 15.79 -5.16 11.61
C LEU A 223 14.69 -5.38 12.66
N GLN A 224 13.86 -4.36 12.90
CA GLN A 224 12.70 -4.45 13.82
C GLN A 224 11.35 -4.63 13.09
N LEU A 225 11.38 -4.83 11.77
CA LEU A 225 10.17 -4.88 10.95
C LEU A 225 9.25 -6.04 11.33
N LYS A 226 8.02 -5.72 11.73
CA LYS A 226 6.97 -6.67 12.13
C LYS A 226 5.83 -6.72 11.12
N ARG A 227 5.49 -5.58 10.51
CA ARG A 227 4.42 -5.46 9.50
C ARG A 227 4.97 -4.88 8.21
N LEU A 228 4.70 -5.57 7.11
CA LEU A 228 5.05 -5.12 5.77
C LEU A 228 3.83 -5.13 4.85
N VAL A 229 3.58 -4.01 4.18
CA VAL A 229 2.54 -3.89 3.15
C VAL A 229 3.14 -3.37 1.86
N LEU A 230 3.00 -4.17 0.80
CA LEU A 230 3.49 -3.83 -0.53
C LEU A 230 2.31 -3.77 -1.49
N PHE A 231 2.03 -2.58 -2.01
CA PHE A 231 1.15 -2.42 -3.17
C PHE A 231 1.99 -2.27 -4.42
N ASN A 232 1.81 -3.22 -5.34
CA ASN A 232 2.37 -3.17 -6.68
C ASN A 232 3.90 -3.01 -6.69
N CYS A 233 4.59 -3.62 -5.71
CA CYS A 233 6.04 -3.65 -5.59
C CYS A 233 6.47 -5.08 -5.24
N PRO A 234 6.81 -5.92 -6.23
CA PRO A 234 7.08 -7.32 -5.96
C PRO A 234 8.48 -7.51 -5.33
N PRO A 235 8.63 -8.35 -4.30
CA PRO A 235 9.94 -8.75 -3.81
C PRO A 235 10.66 -9.65 -4.85
N LEU A 236 11.95 -9.40 -5.06
CA LEU A 236 12.79 -10.13 -6.01
C LEU A 236 13.33 -11.42 -5.37
N GLY A 237 12.69 -12.55 -5.68
CA GLY A 237 13.25 -13.91 -5.63
C GLY A 237 13.76 -14.48 -4.30
N SER A 238 13.84 -13.68 -3.23
CA SER A 238 14.61 -14.02 -2.02
C SER A 238 13.79 -13.82 -0.76
N PHE A 239 12.96 -14.82 -0.46
CA PHE A 239 12.08 -14.83 0.71
C PHE A 239 12.73 -15.44 1.95
N ASN A 240 13.92 -16.00 1.79
CA ASN A 240 14.75 -16.53 2.86
C ASN A 240 15.44 -15.43 3.70
N SER A 241 15.21 -14.16 3.38
CA SER A 241 15.81 -13.01 4.05
C SER A 241 15.40 -12.95 5.53
N LEU A 242 16.32 -12.49 6.39
CA LEU A 242 16.07 -12.31 7.84
C LEU A 242 14.91 -11.34 8.08
N THR A 243 14.72 -10.36 7.20
CA THR A 243 13.59 -9.43 7.25
C THR A 243 12.26 -10.17 7.19
N PHE A 244 12.12 -11.14 6.28
CA PHE A 244 10.88 -11.91 6.12
C PHE A 244 10.65 -12.92 7.26
N GLN A 245 11.72 -13.51 7.80
CA GLN A 245 11.61 -14.46 8.91
C GLN A 245 10.98 -13.84 10.17
N ARG A 246 11.24 -12.54 10.42
CA ARG A 246 10.76 -11.80 11.60
C ARG A 246 9.38 -11.19 11.44
N LEU A 247 8.82 -11.18 10.23
CA LEU A 247 7.50 -10.60 9.96
C LEU A 247 6.40 -11.37 10.67
N THR A 248 5.49 -10.62 11.27
CA THR A 248 4.24 -11.14 11.86
C THR A 248 3.04 -10.88 10.97
N ARG A 249 3.10 -9.82 10.15
CA ARG A 249 2.04 -9.45 9.20
C ARG A 249 2.60 -9.08 7.84
N LEU A 250 2.05 -9.67 6.79
CA LEU A 250 2.43 -9.38 5.41
C LEU A 250 1.19 -9.20 4.54
N SER A 251 1.12 -8.07 3.83
CA SER A 251 0.05 -7.79 2.87
C SER A 251 0.62 -7.44 1.51
N LEU A 252 0.25 -8.22 0.50
CA LEU A 252 0.71 -8.09 -0.87
C LEU A 252 -0.46 -7.73 -1.78
N CYS A 253 -0.36 -6.64 -2.53
CA CYS A 253 -1.48 -6.09 -3.28
C CYS A 253 -1.13 -5.78 -4.74
N LYS A 254 -2.11 -5.85 -5.66
CA LYS A 254 -2.04 -5.32 -7.04
C LYS A 254 -0.97 -5.94 -7.97
N THR A 255 -0.36 -7.05 -7.59
CA THR A 255 0.74 -7.71 -8.34
C THR A 255 0.58 -9.22 -8.27
N SER A 256 0.97 -9.98 -9.31
CA SER A 256 0.81 -11.43 -9.28
C SER A 256 1.86 -12.07 -8.36
N TYR A 257 1.40 -12.57 -7.21
CA TYR A 257 2.24 -13.23 -6.20
C TYR A 257 1.99 -14.73 -6.09
N PHE A 258 1.09 -15.29 -6.92
CA PHE A 258 0.61 -16.66 -6.76
C PHE A 258 1.71 -17.72 -6.86
N GLY A 259 2.67 -17.57 -7.78
CA GLY A 259 3.83 -18.47 -7.88
C GLY A 259 4.85 -18.31 -6.74
N LEU A 260 4.77 -17.22 -5.96
CA LEU A 260 5.72 -16.87 -4.91
C LEU A 260 5.14 -17.05 -3.50
N ALA A 261 3.82 -17.14 -3.36
CA ALA A 261 3.14 -17.22 -2.07
C ALA A 261 3.62 -18.40 -1.22
N ASN A 262 3.81 -19.59 -1.81
CA ASN A 262 4.41 -20.72 -1.11
C ASN A 262 5.81 -20.39 -0.59
N ARG A 263 6.67 -19.83 -1.44
CA ARG A 263 8.05 -19.48 -1.07
C ARG A 263 8.09 -18.42 0.04
N ILE A 264 7.14 -17.49 0.05
CA ILE A 264 7.01 -16.51 1.13
C ILE A 264 6.69 -17.24 2.43
N LEU A 265 5.60 -18.01 2.42
CA LEU A 265 5.08 -18.63 3.64
C LEU A 265 6.03 -19.69 4.22
N THR A 266 6.76 -20.44 3.39
CA THR A 266 7.73 -21.44 3.86
C THR A 266 8.91 -20.81 4.60
N HIS A 267 9.28 -19.56 4.31
CA HIS A 267 10.41 -18.89 4.93
C HIS A 267 10.00 -17.87 6.01
N CYS A 268 8.71 -17.51 6.11
CA CYS A 268 8.21 -16.59 7.14
C CYS A 268 7.68 -17.35 8.36
N VAL A 269 8.59 -17.85 9.22
CA VAL A 269 8.25 -18.74 10.35
C VAL A 269 7.41 -18.09 11.46
N HIS A 270 7.47 -16.76 11.60
CA HIS A 270 6.72 -16.01 12.62
C HIS A 270 5.45 -15.34 12.08
N LEU A 271 5.08 -15.58 10.82
CA LEU A 271 3.96 -14.92 10.18
C LEU A 271 2.62 -15.41 10.75
N LEU A 272 1.81 -14.48 11.23
CA LEU A 272 0.48 -14.73 11.79
C LEU A 272 -0.63 -14.29 10.83
N ASP A 273 -0.45 -13.16 10.16
CA ASP A 273 -1.44 -12.60 9.24
C ASP A 273 -0.85 -12.44 7.84
N PHE A 274 -1.50 -13.06 6.85
CA PHE A 274 -1.12 -12.95 5.45
C PHE A 274 -2.31 -12.53 4.59
N SER A 275 -2.12 -11.49 3.78
CA SER A 275 -3.14 -11.01 2.86
C SER A 275 -2.61 -10.86 1.44
N ILE A 276 -3.38 -11.36 0.48
CA ILE A 276 -3.18 -11.14 -0.95
C ILE A 276 -4.43 -10.44 -1.49
N ARG A 277 -4.28 -9.27 -2.13
CA ARG A 277 -5.41 -8.50 -2.66
C ARG A 277 -5.20 -7.99 -4.08
N TYR A 278 -6.27 -7.93 -4.87
CA TYR A 278 -6.27 -7.31 -6.21
C TYR A 278 -5.20 -7.89 -7.16
N CYS A 279 -4.90 -9.19 -7.04
CA CYS A 279 -3.84 -9.81 -7.82
C CYS A 279 -4.38 -10.28 -9.19
N PRO A 280 -3.84 -9.76 -10.31
CA PRO A 280 -4.25 -10.21 -11.64
C PRO A 280 -3.75 -11.63 -11.90
N GLY A 281 -4.65 -12.50 -12.34
CA GLY A 281 -4.38 -13.91 -12.63
C GLY A 281 -3.71 -14.06 -13.99
N TYR A 282 -2.43 -14.45 -13.97
CA TYR A 282 -1.74 -15.02 -15.14
C TYR A 282 -1.34 -16.47 -14.89
N TRP A 283 -1.66 -17.02 -13.71
CA TRP A 283 -1.27 -18.36 -13.31
C TRP A 283 -2.46 -19.31 -13.48
N ALA A 284 -2.30 -20.33 -14.32
CA ALA A 284 -3.31 -21.34 -14.62
C ALA A 284 -3.49 -22.36 -13.48
N GLY A 285 -2.58 -22.40 -12.51
CA GLY A 285 -2.75 -23.12 -11.26
C GLY A 285 -3.37 -22.21 -10.19
N GLY A 286 -4.39 -22.68 -9.48
CA GLY A 286 -4.90 -21.95 -8.31
C GLY A 286 -3.82 -21.66 -7.25
N LEU A 287 -4.16 -20.85 -6.25
CA LEU A 287 -3.29 -20.62 -5.09
C LEU A 287 -3.20 -21.91 -4.26
N ARG A 288 -2.13 -22.68 -4.44
CA ARG A 288 -1.81 -23.82 -3.57
C ARG A 288 -0.91 -23.31 -2.44
N ILE A 289 -1.33 -23.50 -1.19
CA ILE A 289 -0.53 -23.19 -0.01
C ILE A 289 -0.26 -24.51 0.71
N ASN A 290 0.99 -24.97 0.74
CA ASN A 290 1.40 -26.12 1.54
C ASN A 290 2.56 -25.71 2.44
N VAL A 291 2.25 -25.43 3.71
CA VAL A 291 3.20 -24.82 4.65
C VAL A 291 2.95 -25.40 6.05
N PRO A 292 3.32 -26.67 6.28
CA PRO A 292 2.97 -27.39 7.51
C PRO A 292 3.62 -26.80 8.77
N THR A 293 4.71 -26.05 8.60
CA THR A 293 5.44 -25.38 9.69
C THR A 293 4.95 -23.96 9.97
N SER A 294 3.90 -23.50 9.26
CA SER A 294 3.43 -22.12 9.37
C SER A 294 2.68 -21.87 10.69
N ARG A 295 2.90 -20.70 11.29
CA ARG A 295 2.13 -20.20 12.44
C ARG A 295 0.93 -19.33 12.02
N LEU A 296 0.57 -19.37 10.74
CA LEU A 296 -0.45 -18.50 10.15
C LEU A 296 -1.81 -18.73 10.83
N LYS A 297 -2.39 -17.64 11.34
CA LYS A 297 -3.74 -17.63 11.94
C LYS A 297 -4.77 -17.08 10.97
N ASN A 298 -4.41 -16.04 10.21
CA ASN A 298 -5.32 -15.35 9.31
C ASN A 298 -4.78 -15.33 7.89
N LEU A 299 -5.58 -15.86 6.96
CA LEU A 299 -5.33 -15.81 5.53
C LEU A 299 -6.48 -15.04 4.84
N LEU A 300 -6.16 -13.92 4.19
CA LEU A 300 -7.13 -13.15 3.41
C LEU A 300 -6.72 -13.13 1.94
N VAL A 301 -7.59 -13.65 1.09
CA VAL A 301 -7.45 -13.54 -0.37
C VAL A 301 -8.66 -12.79 -0.90
N ASP A 302 -8.42 -11.60 -1.46
CA ASP A 302 -9.49 -10.69 -1.87
C ASP A 302 -9.28 -10.17 -3.30
N ASN A 303 -10.37 -10.12 -4.07
CA ASN A 303 -10.42 -9.61 -5.44
C ASN A 303 -9.27 -10.11 -6.35
N CYS A 304 -8.98 -11.40 -6.24
CA CYS A 304 -7.92 -12.08 -6.97
C CYS A 304 -8.51 -12.86 -8.14
N LYS A 305 -7.91 -12.74 -9.33
CA LYS A 305 -8.33 -13.54 -10.49
C LYS A 305 -7.54 -14.84 -10.52
N PHE A 306 -8.23 -15.96 -10.61
CA PHE A 306 -7.63 -17.28 -10.81
C PHE A 306 -7.89 -17.70 -12.26
N GLY A 307 -6.91 -18.33 -12.92
CA GLY A 307 -7.15 -18.90 -14.24
C GLY A 307 -8.30 -19.91 -14.18
N GLU A 308 -9.18 -19.89 -15.18
CA GLU A 308 -10.25 -20.89 -15.33
C GLU A 308 -9.61 -22.25 -15.58
N ASN A 309 -9.41 -23.01 -14.50
CA ASN A 309 -9.43 -24.45 -14.50
C ASN A 309 -10.04 -24.90 -13.18
N LEU A 310 -11.35 -25.14 -13.24
CA LEU A 310 -12.12 -25.86 -12.25
C LEU A 310 -11.52 -27.27 -12.05
N SER A 311 -10.89 -27.50 -10.91
CA SER A 311 -11.06 -28.73 -10.10
C SER A 311 -10.04 -28.79 -8.96
N ALA A 312 -10.51 -29.23 -7.80
CA ALA A 312 -9.79 -29.55 -6.57
C ALA A 312 -9.27 -28.37 -5.71
N PHE A 313 -10.19 -27.79 -4.94
CA PHE A 313 -9.90 -27.56 -3.52
C PHE A 313 -9.77 -28.93 -2.84
N THR A 314 -8.56 -29.48 -2.75
CA THR A 314 -8.25 -30.53 -1.77
C THR A 314 -7.63 -29.87 -0.56
N ALA A 315 -8.46 -29.66 0.47
CA ALA A 315 -7.96 -29.60 1.83
C ALA A 315 -7.54 -31.02 2.21
N LEU A 316 -6.25 -31.24 2.42
CA LEU A 316 -5.78 -32.41 3.15
C LEU A 316 -5.25 -31.91 4.48
N SER A 317 -5.89 -32.44 5.51
CA SER A 317 -5.68 -32.31 6.96
C SER A 317 -4.26 -32.55 7.41
#